data_AF-A0ABD3WE69-F1
#
_entry.id   AF-A0ABD3WE69-F1
#
_cell.length_a   1.000
_cell.length_b   1.000
_cell.length_c   1.000
_cell.angle_alpha   90.00
_cell.angle_beta   90.00
_cell.angle_gamma   90.00
#
_symmetry.space_group_name_H-M   'P 1'
#
loop_
_entity.id
_entity.type
_entity.pdbx_description
1 polymer ?
#
loop_
_entity_poly.entity_id
_entity_poly.type
_entity_poly.pdbx_seq_one_letter_code
_entity_poly.pdbx_strand_id
1 'polypeptide(L)'
;MVLLGVSLTYAIYVKHKAKHLQSLTNSHDLHDNAIIKNCSSRLMLEYRKYITTTRTNGEMQYNLTQSTHIPVITSEMQNINTDILGLCTQMETVQNEIKNHQIVNYITISLQGRLGNVMFQLAALLSCAKRLNVTALIPSNMLVSSCFRILTTSNITVTNLKTFHEEMYAKYDSNIEHFNMSINWTLKGYFQSWIYFYKDEDLIRRLFKFSPNIQEPADKFVETFRLKNKTIVGVHVRRGDMLTDFNQKLGYATATPSYLHKSMTYFREKYSNIIFIIASDDISWCKDNIKINYDNVFSKFDDPLVDMAMLSVCDHVIITSGTFGWWGAWLAGGDVVYFEGYPRSGSEIDQGMCHEDYYPPEWIGME
;
A
#
# COMPACT_ATOMS: atom_id res chain seq x y z
N MET A 1 -2.74 6.51 42.50
CA MET A 1 -1.28 6.75 42.61
C MET A 1 -0.44 5.79 41.78
N VAL A 2 -0.76 4.49 41.68
CA VAL A 2 0.03 3.51 40.91
C VAL A 2 0.05 3.80 39.39
N LEU A 3 -1.07 4.24 38.81
CA LEU A 3 -1.18 4.54 37.37
C LEU A 3 -0.38 5.77 36.90
N LEU A 4 -0.22 6.79 37.76
CA LEU A 4 0.61 7.97 37.46
C LEU A 4 2.11 7.66 37.48
N GLY A 5 2.54 6.67 38.27
CA GLY A 5 3.92 6.20 38.30
C GLY A 5 4.34 5.54 36.99
N VAL A 6 3.48 4.68 36.42
CA VAL A 6 3.76 3.96 35.16
C VAL A 6 3.86 4.90 33.97
N SER A 7 3.01 5.94 33.88
CA SER A 7 3.08 6.95 32.82
C SER A 7 4.34 7.80 32.87
N LEU A 8 4.84 8.11 34.08
CA LEU A 8 6.06 8.89 34.26
C LEU A 8 7.29 8.06 33.88
N THR A 9 7.34 6.78 34.30
CA THR A 9 8.42 5.85 33.93
C THR A 9 8.50 5.63 32.41
N TYR A 10 7.36 5.51 31.72
CA TYR A 10 7.33 5.35 30.27
C TYR A 10 7.75 6.62 29.51
N ALA A 11 7.29 7.80 29.95
CA ALA A 11 7.73 9.07 29.36
C ALA A 11 9.24 9.30 29.55
N ILE A 12 9.78 8.94 30.72
CA ILE A 12 11.23 8.96 30.98
C ILE A 12 11.97 7.95 30.10
N TYR A 13 11.42 6.74 29.92
CA TYR A 13 11.98 5.72 29.03
C TYR A 13 12.06 6.18 27.57
N VAL A 14 10.98 6.75 27.02
CA VAL A 14 10.94 7.29 25.64
C VAL A 14 11.96 8.41 25.47
N LYS A 15 12.07 9.33 26.44
CA LYS A 15 13.07 10.42 26.43
C LYS A 15 14.50 9.89 26.50
N HIS A 16 14.77 8.89 27.35
CA HIS A 16 16.09 8.27 27.46
C HIS A 16 16.47 7.51 26.17
N LYS A 17 15.53 6.77 25.59
CA LYS A 17 15.75 5.99 24.36
C LYS A 17 15.96 6.90 23.14
N ALA A 18 15.24 8.03 23.06
CA ALA A 18 15.48 9.05 22.05
C ALA A 18 16.88 9.68 22.17
N LYS A 19 17.32 10.00 23.41
CA LYS A 19 18.69 10.49 23.66
C LYS A 19 19.76 9.44 23.34
N HIS A 20 19.50 8.18 23.65
CA HIS A 20 20.40 7.08 23.32
C HIS A 20 20.53 6.89 21.80
N LEU A 21 19.42 6.91 21.06
CA LEU A 21 19.41 6.91 19.60
C LEU A 21 20.19 8.11 19.03
N GLN A 22 20.00 9.32 19.57
CA GLN A 22 20.81 10.48 19.20
C GLN A 22 22.30 10.30 19.49
N SER A 23 22.68 9.57 20.54
CA SER A 23 24.09 9.32 20.85
C SER A 23 24.75 8.29 19.92
N LEU A 24 23.96 7.50 19.19
CA LEU A 24 24.45 6.50 18.24
C LEU A 24 24.81 7.08 16.87
N THR A 25 24.63 8.40 16.64
CA THR A 25 24.91 9.07 15.35
C THR A 25 26.40 9.29 15.06
N ASN A 26 27.30 8.48 15.63
CA ASN A 26 28.75 8.57 15.42
C ASN A 26 29.28 7.48 14.45
N SER A 27 28.41 6.77 13.72
CA SER A 27 28.83 5.81 12.70
C SER A 27 29.08 6.51 11.35
N HIS A 28 30.02 6.00 10.56
CA HIS A 28 30.41 6.59 9.26
C HIS A 28 29.38 6.40 8.13
N ASP A 29 28.22 5.77 8.40
CA ASP A 29 27.19 5.54 7.40
C ASP A 29 26.10 6.62 7.43
N LEU A 30 26.06 7.45 6.37
CA LEU A 30 25.15 8.59 6.25
C LEU A 30 23.67 8.16 6.19
N HIS A 31 23.39 6.94 5.72
CA HIS A 31 22.02 6.42 5.59
C HIS A 31 21.43 6.02 6.95
N ASP A 32 22.21 5.29 7.76
CA ASP A 32 21.81 4.87 9.10
C ASP A 32 21.63 6.06 10.04
N ASN A 33 22.51 7.06 9.92
CA ASN A 33 22.39 8.31 10.66
C ASN A 33 21.09 9.07 10.34
N ALA A 34 20.63 9.04 9.10
CA ALA A 34 19.36 9.67 8.71
C ALA A 34 18.15 8.92 9.28
N ILE A 35 18.19 7.59 9.32
CA ILE A 35 17.15 6.73 9.91
C ILE A 35 17.09 6.94 11.43
N ILE A 36 18.24 6.90 12.12
CA ILE A 36 18.35 7.08 13.57
C ILE A 36 17.87 8.48 13.97
N LYS A 37 18.25 9.51 13.22
CA LYS A 37 17.82 10.91 13.45
C LYS A 37 16.31 11.09 13.23
N ASN A 38 15.74 10.42 12.22
CA ASN A 38 14.29 10.43 11.99
C ASN A 38 13.51 9.66 13.06
N CYS A 39 13.98 8.48 13.49
CA CYS A 39 13.38 7.73 14.59
C CYS A 39 13.41 8.51 15.90
N SER A 40 14.55 9.14 16.22
CA SER A 40 14.66 10.04 17.37
C SER A 40 13.69 11.23 17.28
N SER A 41 13.54 11.83 16.10
CA SER A 41 12.66 12.98 15.90
C SER A 41 11.19 12.61 16.04
N ARG A 42 10.81 11.43 15.54
CA ARG A 42 9.44 10.88 15.65
C ARG A 42 9.09 10.50 17.08
N LEU A 43 10.01 9.89 17.82
CA LEU A 43 9.86 9.61 19.27
C LEU A 43 9.71 10.91 20.08
N MET A 44 10.43 11.97 19.72
CA MET A 44 10.31 13.28 20.37
C MET A 44 9.00 14.02 20.02
N LEU A 45 8.51 13.89 18.79
CA LEU A 45 7.19 14.40 18.37
C LEU A 45 6.06 13.67 19.08
N GLU A 46 6.14 12.34 19.22
CA GLU A 46 5.18 11.56 19.99
C GLU A 46 5.24 11.92 21.47
N TYR A 47 6.42 12.04 22.07
CA TYR A 47 6.59 12.51 23.46
C TYR A 47 5.91 13.87 23.72
N ARG A 48 5.91 14.79 22.73
CA ARG A 48 5.25 16.10 22.84
C ARG A 48 3.73 16.02 22.84
N LYS A 49 3.11 14.97 22.30
CA LYS A 49 1.64 14.82 22.29
C LYS A 49 1.06 14.54 23.68
N TYR A 50 1.89 14.00 24.58
CA TYR A 50 1.47 13.61 25.93
C TYR A 50 1.84 14.64 27.00
N ILE A 51 2.51 15.74 26.64
CA ILE A 51 2.95 16.77 27.60
C ILE A 51 2.30 18.10 27.27
N THR A 52 1.56 18.62 28.24
CA THR A 52 1.12 20.02 28.28
C THR A 52 2.11 20.83 29.10
N THR A 53 2.43 22.04 28.63
CA THR A 53 3.36 22.93 29.33
C THR A 53 2.54 24.06 29.96
N THR A 54 2.60 24.19 31.28
CA THR A 54 1.97 25.30 32.00
C THR A 54 3.04 26.14 32.67
N ARG A 55 2.89 27.46 32.63
CA ARG A 55 3.84 28.41 33.21
C ARG A 55 3.23 29.01 34.48
N THR A 56 3.82 28.73 35.63
CA THR A 56 3.38 29.25 36.94
C THR A 56 4.60 29.84 37.65
N ASN A 57 4.49 31.09 38.10
CA ASN A 57 5.57 31.83 38.79
C ASN A 57 6.93 31.84 38.06
N GLY A 58 6.92 31.92 36.73
CA GLY A 58 8.15 32.01 35.92
C GLY A 58 8.82 30.67 35.62
N GLU A 59 8.43 29.58 36.29
CA GLU A 59 8.94 28.23 36.04
C GLU A 59 8.05 27.44 35.07
N MET A 60 8.67 26.67 34.16
CA MET A 60 7.96 25.74 33.27
C MET A 60 7.62 24.45 34.02
N GLN A 61 6.33 24.13 34.13
CA GLN A 61 5.86 22.83 34.60
C GLN A 61 5.32 21.98 33.44
N TYR A 62 5.68 20.69 33.44
CA TYR A 62 5.29 19.72 32.42
C TYR A 62 4.23 18.76 32.99
N ASN A 63 3.02 18.76 32.44
CA ASN A 63 1.88 17.95 32.90
C ASN A 63 1.46 16.91 31.85
N LEU A 64 1.25 15.65 32.26
CA LEU A 64 0.80 14.57 31.38
C LEU A 64 -0.73 14.58 31.21
N THR A 65 -1.23 14.45 29.98
CA THR A 65 -2.69 14.35 29.71
C THR A 65 -3.21 12.95 30.04
N GLN A 66 -4.15 12.84 30.99
CA GLN A 66 -4.81 11.57 31.33
C GLN A 66 -5.81 11.19 30.23
N SER A 67 -5.50 10.18 29.43
CA SER A 67 -6.45 9.57 28.47
C SER A 67 -6.51 8.06 28.68
N THR A 68 -7.72 7.52 28.75
CA THR A 68 -8.04 6.10 28.91
C THR A 68 -7.66 5.23 27.71
N HIS A 69 -7.20 5.82 26.60
CA HIS A 69 -6.76 5.11 25.39
C HIS A 69 -5.29 4.63 25.41
N ILE A 70 -4.52 5.00 26.43
CA ILE A 70 -3.08 4.74 26.50
C ILE A 70 -2.73 3.23 26.51
N PRO A 71 -3.42 2.33 27.25
CA PRO A 71 -3.03 0.93 27.34
C PRO A 71 -3.16 0.15 26.02
N VAL A 72 -4.22 0.41 25.25
CA VAL A 72 -4.52 -0.25 23.96
C VAL A 72 -3.53 0.19 22.89
N ILE A 73 -3.23 1.50 22.86
CA ILE A 73 -2.22 2.07 21.97
C ILE A 73 -0.83 1.52 22.31
N THR A 74 -0.48 1.35 23.58
CA THR A 74 0.82 0.78 23.97
C THR A 74 1.02 -0.68 23.55
N SER A 75 -0.01 -1.53 23.62
CA SER A 75 0.09 -2.92 23.17
C SER A 75 0.16 -3.04 21.64
N GLU A 76 -0.64 -2.26 20.91
CA GLU A 76 -0.59 -2.24 19.45
C GLU A 76 0.74 -1.67 18.95
N MET A 77 1.25 -0.60 19.57
CA MET A 77 2.55 -0.01 19.21
C MET A 77 3.74 -0.89 19.60
N GLN A 78 3.68 -1.64 20.70
CA GLN A 78 4.71 -2.62 21.05
C GLN A 78 4.77 -3.76 20.02
N ASN A 79 3.62 -4.26 19.56
CA ASN A 79 3.55 -5.27 18.50
C ASN A 79 4.06 -4.72 17.16
N ILE A 80 3.64 -3.51 16.77
CA ILE A 80 4.09 -2.83 15.54
C ILE A 80 5.61 -2.65 15.51
N ASN A 81 6.21 -2.27 16.64
CA ASN A 81 7.65 -2.05 16.71
C ASN A 81 8.42 -3.38 16.75
N THR A 82 7.83 -4.45 17.27
CA THR A 82 8.46 -5.79 17.31
C THR A 82 8.42 -6.46 15.94
N ASP A 83 7.33 -6.30 15.18
CA ASP A 83 7.18 -6.91 13.85
C ASP A 83 7.99 -6.20 12.76
N ILE A 84 8.05 -4.86 12.79
CA ILE A 84 8.89 -4.09 11.85
C ILE A 84 10.36 -4.33 12.14
N LEU A 85 10.74 -4.32 13.42
CA LEU A 85 12.11 -4.66 13.81
C LEU A 85 12.42 -6.13 13.46
N GLY A 86 11.46 -7.05 13.63
CA GLY A 86 11.59 -8.46 13.22
C GLY A 86 11.83 -8.64 11.73
N LEU A 87 11.07 -7.96 10.88
CA LEU A 87 11.24 -7.99 9.41
C LEU A 87 12.54 -7.32 8.97
N CYS A 88 12.89 -6.16 9.53
CA CYS A 88 14.16 -5.49 9.26
C CYS A 88 15.37 -6.32 9.73
N THR A 89 15.31 -6.91 10.93
CA THR A 89 16.36 -7.76 11.49
C THR A 89 16.49 -9.07 10.72
N GLN A 90 15.39 -9.69 10.26
CA GLN A 90 15.45 -10.83 9.35
C GLN A 90 16.15 -10.47 8.03
N MET A 91 15.86 -9.30 7.46
CA MET A 91 16.47 -8.86 6.21
C MET A 91 17.96 -8.49 6.36
N GLU A 92 18.36 -7.84 7.45
CA GLU A 92 19.77 -7.55 7.77
C GLU A 92 20.55 -8.84 8.05
N THR A 93 19.93 -9.80 8.74
CA THR A 93 20.50 -11.13 9.00
C THR A 93 20.71 -11.87 7.68
N VAL A 94 19.70 -11.91 6.82
CA VAL A 94 19.79 -12.51 5.47
C VAL A 94 20.85 -11.83 4.61
N GLN A 95 20.95 -10.49 4.62
CA GLN A 95 21.99 -9.78 3.87
C GLN A 95 23.39 -10.15 4.36
N ASN A 96 23.56 -10.35 5.67
CA ASN A 96 24.82 -10.80 6.25
C ASN A 96 25.10 -12.29 5.98
N GLU A 97 24.09 -13.16 6.02
CA GLU A 97 24.21 -14.60 5.74
C GLU A 97 24.51 -14.87 4.26
N ILE A 98 23.89 -14.13 3.34
CA ILE A 98 24.17 -14.18 1.89
C ILE A 98 25.58 -13.65 1.59
N LYS A 99 26.03 -12.56 2.23
CA LYS A 99 27.42 -12.08 2.13
C LYS A 99 28.42 -13.11 2.66
N ASN A 100 28.02 -13.92 3.65
CA ASN A 100 28.84 -14.95 4.28
C ASN A 100 28.75 -16.33 3.60
N HIS A 101 28.17 -16.44 2.40
CA HIS A 101 28.03 -17.70 1.65
C HIS A 101 27.27 -18.81 2.42
N GLN A 102 26.42 -18.46 3.38
CA GLN A 102 25.47 -19.41 3.96
C GLN A 102 24.31 -19.61 2.98
N ILE A 103 23.95 -20.87 2.74
CA ILE A 103 22.87 -21.26 1.82
C ILE A 103 21.55 -20.82 2.45
N VAL A 104 21.03 -19.67 2.02
CA VAL A 104 19.67 -19.24 2.35
C VAL A 104 18.77 -19.70 1.21
N ASN A 105 17.80 -20.56 1.50
CA ASN A 105 16.73 -20.86 0.54
C ASN A 105 15.87 -19.62 0.38
N TYR A 106 15.69 -19.17 -0.86
CA TYR A 106 14.93 -17.97 -1.16
C TYR A 106 14.03 -18.14 -2.39
N ILE A 107 13.04 -17.25 -2.46
CA ILE A 107 12.22 -17.04 -3.63
C ILE A 107 12.39 -15.58 -4.06
N THR A 108 12.47 -15.35 -5.36
CA THR A 108 12.51 -14.02 -5.95
C THR A 108 11.48 -13.89 -7.07
N ILE A 109 11.42 -12.73 -7.71
CA ILE A 109 10.47 -12.46 -8.79
C ILE A 109 11.13 -11.59 -9.88
N SER A 110 10.75 -11.80 -11.14
CA SER A 110 11.10 -10.89 -12.22
C SER A 110 10.06 -9.77 -12.29
N LEU A 111 10.43 -8.57 -11.84
CA LEU A 111 9.52 -7.43 -11.82
C LEU A 111 9.26 -6.88 -13.22
N GLN A 112 7.98 -6.71 -13.59
CA GLN A 112 7.58 -6.19 -14.89
C GLN A 112 6.30 -5.33 -14.85
N GLY A 113 6.20 -4.37 -15.77
CA GLY A 113 5.05 -3.47 -15.88
C GLY A 113 5.15 -2.22 -14.99
N ARG A 114 4.01 -1.54 -14.80
CA ARG A 114 3.89 -0.32 -13.99
C ARG A 114 3.51 -0.65 -12.54
N LEU A 115 3.41 0.37 -11.68
CA LEU A 115 3.28 0.22 -10.22
C LEU A 115 2.24 -0.82 -9.78
N GLY A 116 1.00 -0.74 -10.26
CA GLY A 116 -0.05 -1.70 -9.84
C GLY A 116 0.27 -3.16 -10.19
N ASN A 117 0.97 -3.41 -11.30
CA ASN A 117 1.44 -4.76 -11.67
C ASN A 117 2.56 -5.22 -10.75
N VAL A 118 3.50 -4.33 -10.43
CA VAL A 118 4.59 -4.59 -9.50
C VAL A 118 4.04 -4.86 -8.09
N MET A 119 2.98 -4.17 -7.66
CA MET A 119 2.35 -4.42 -6.36
C MET A 119 1.74 -5.83 -6.27
N PHE A 120 1.08 -6.34 -7.32
CA PHE A 120 0.64 -7.73 -7.37
C PHE A 120 1.79 -8.73 -7.27
N GLN A 121 2.86 -8.50 -8.05
CA GLN A 121 4.07 -9.33 -8.01
C GLN A 121 4.69 -9.37 -6.60
N LEU A 122 4.82 -8.22 -5.94
CA LEU A 122 5.37 -8.14 -4.58
C LEU A 122 4.45 -8.81 -3.55
N ALA A 123 3.14 -8.61 -3.64
CA ALA A 123 2.18 -9.22 -2.73
C ALA A 123 2.19 -10.75 -2.85
N ALA A 124 2.23 -11.27 -4.08
CA ALA A 124 2.34 -12.71 -4.33
C ALA A 124 3.67 -13.28 -3.84
N LEU A 125 4.80 -12.62 -4.13
CA LEU A 125 6.12 -13.04 -3.67
C LEU A 125 6.18 -13.14 -2.14
N LEU A 126 5.77 -12.09 -1.44
CA LEU A 126 5.91 -12.02 0.02
C LEU A 126 4.99 -13.00 0.73
N SER A 127 3.76 -13.15 0.24
CA SER A 127 2.81 -14.10 0.81
C SER A 127 3.24 -15.54 0.55
N CYS A 128 3.78 -15.82 -0.64
CA CYS A 128 4.37 -17.13 -0.98
C CYS A 128 5.57 -17.47 -0.08
N ALA A 129 6.53 -16.54 0.04
CA ALA A 129 7.72 -16.72 0.87
C ALA A 129 7.34 -16.94 2.35
N LYS A 130 6.36 -16.19 2.86
CA LYS A 130 5.83 -16.38 4.22
C LYS A 130 5.21 -17.76 4.40
N ARG A 131 4.37 -18.23 3.47
CA ARG A 131 3.74 -19.56 3.53
C ARG A 131 4.77 -20.70 3.51
N LEU A 132 5.80 -20.57 2.70
CA LEU A 132 6.87 -21.56 2.57
C LEU A 132 7.95 -21.44 3.67
N ASN A 133 7.85 -20.42 4.54
CA ASN A 133 8.83 -20.10 5.57
C ASN A 133 10.26 -19.95 5.00
N VAL A 134 10.38 -19.18 3.93
CA VAL A 134 11.64 -18.90 3.24
C VAL A 134 11.81 -17.40 3.00
N THR A 135 13.03 -17.01 2.64
CA THR A 135 13.35 -15.60 2.41
C THR A 135 12.75 -15.10 1.09
N ALA A 136 12.06 -13.95 1.13
CA ALA A 136 11.69 -13.20 -0.07
C ALA A 136 12.83 -12.27 -0.49
N LEU A 137 13.45 -12.55 -1.64
CA LEU A 137 14.45 -11.68 -2.24
C LEU A 137 13.78 -10.72 -3.23
N ILE A 138 13.56 -9.48 -2.80
CA ILE A 138 12.93 -8.43 -3.60
C ILE A 138 13.98 -7.73 -4.47
N PRO A 139 13.94 -7.85 -5.81
CA PRO A 139 14.90 -7.16 -6.67
C PRO A 139 14.85 -5.64 -6.49
N SER A 140 16.01 -4.99 -6.61
CA SER A 140 16.09 -3.53 -6.66
C SER A 140 15.17 -2.97 -7.74
N ASN A 141 14.30 -2.05 -7.36
CA ASN A 141 13.35 -1.40 -8.25
C ASN A 141 13.13 0.04 -7.79
N MET A 142 13.53 1.00 -8.63
CA MET A 142 13.50 2.42 -8.28
C MET A 142 12.07 2.91 -7.98
N LEU A 143 11.08 2.40 -8.73
CA LEU A 143 9.67 2.74 -8.54
C LEU A 143 9.15 2.23 -7.18
N VAL A 144 9.51 1.00 -6.79
CA VAL A 144 9.15 0.48 -5.46
C VAL A 144 9.77 1.32 -4.36
N SER A 145 11.07 1.62 -4.47
CA SER A 145 11.80 2.40 -3.46
C SER A 145 11.36 3.86 -3.35
N SER A 146 10.82 4.45 -4.42
CA SER A 146 10.27 5.81 -4.36
C SER A 146 8.87 5.85 -3.76
N CYS A 147 8.08 4.79 -3.96
CA CYS A 147 6.69 4.72 -3.52
C CYS A 147 6.55 4.27 -2.06
N PHE A 148 7.30 3.23 -1.68
CA PHE A 148 7.10 2.51 -0.44
C PHE A 148 8.41 2.38 0.33
N ARG A 149 8.29 2.23 1.65
CA ARG A 149 9.44 1.94 2.53
C ARG A 149 9.77 0.45 2.55
N ILE A 150 9.96 -0.12 1.37
CA ILE A 150 10.28 -1.54 1.18
C ILE A 150 11.78 -1.67 0.98
N LEU A 151 12.42 -2.50 1.80
CA LEU A 151 13.81 -2.86 1.62
C LEU A 151 13.94 -3.73 0.36
N THR A 152 14.80 -3.31 -0.56
CA THR A 152 15.10 -4.07 -1.78
C THR A 152 16.53 -4.58 -1.71
N THR A 153 16.81 -5.68 -2.40
CA THR A 153 18.17 -6.22 -2.47
C THR A 153 18.93 -5.55 -3.60
N SER A 154 20.06 -4.93 -3.25
CA SER A 154 21.07 -4.48 -4.21
C SER A 154 22.26 -5.43 -4.19
N ASN A 155 22.85 -5.68 -5.37
CA ASN A 155 24.13 -6.40 -5.52
C ASN A 155 24.16 -7.84 -4.96
N ILE A 156 23.06 -8.59 -5.06
CA ILE A 156 23.04 -10.02 -4.71
C ILE A 156 23.07 -10.87 -5.98
N THR A 157 24.07 -11.75 -6.09
CA THR A 157 24.12 -12.77 -7.15
C THR A 157 23.16 -13.90 -6.82
N VAL A 158 22.10 -14.04 -7.61
CA VAL A 158 21.16 -15.15 -7.49
C VAL A 158 21.72 -16.41 -8.16
N THR A 159 21.60 -17.57 -7.51
CA THR A 159 22.10 -18.87 -8.02
C THR A 159 21.12 -20.01 -7.74
N ASN A 160 21.27 -21.13 -8.46
CA ASN A 160 20.45 -22.34 -8.30
C ASN A 160 18.93 -22.10 -8.41
N LEU A 161 18.51 -21.38 -9.46
CA LEU A 161 17.13 -20.94 -9.67
C LEU A 161 16.36 -21.82 -10.65
N LYS A 162 15.12 -22.18 -10.29
CA LYS A 162 14.08 -22.64 -11.22
C LYS A 162 13.02 -21.56 -11.41
N THR A 163 12.53 -21.40 -12.63
CA THR A 163 11.49 -20.42 -12.96
C THR A 163 10.10 -21.04 -12.86
N PHE A 164 9.19 -20.35 -12.19
CA PHE A 164 7.77 -20.61 -12.20
C PHE A 164 7.07 -19.54 -13.04
N HIS A 165 6.36 -19.96 -14.08
CA HIS A 165 5.66 -19.07 -15.01
C HIS A 165 4.18 -19.01 -14.65
N GLU A 166 3.61 -17.81 -14.66
CA GLU A 166 2.16 -17.66 -14.66
C GLU A 166 1.61 -18.08 -16.03
N GLU A 167 0.77 -19.12 -16.05
CA GLU A 167 0.23 -19.72 -17.28
C GLU A 167 -1.07 -19.05 -17.76
N MET A 168 -1.81 -18.39 -16.87
CA MET A 168 -3.10 -17.73 -17.17
C MET A 168 -3.16 -16.36 -16.50
N TYR A 169 -3.84 -15.40 -17.13
CA TYR A 169 -3.95 -14.04 -16.62
C TYR A 169 -4.82 -14.01 -15.36
N ALA A 170 -4.33 -13.34 -14.32
CA ALA A 170 -5.06 -13.10 -13.07
C ALA A 170 -5.66 -14.36 -12.43
N LYS A 171 -5.10 -15.54 -12.70
CA LYS A 171 -5.54 -16.80 -12.12
C LYS A 171 -4.56 -17.27 -11.06
N TYR A 172 -5.10 -17.73 -9.94
CA TYR A 172 -4.33 -18.34 -8.90
C TYR A 172 -3.87 -19.74 -9.30
N ASP A 173 -2.56 -19.98 -9.18
CA ASP A 173 -1.96 -21.29 -9.36
C ASP A 173 -1.43 -21.82 -8.01
N SER A 174 -2.12 -22.82 -7.47
CA SER A 174 -1.78 -23.48 -6.21
C SER A 174 -0.44 -24.24 -6.25
N ASN A 175 0.14 -24.49 -7.42
CA ASN A 175 1.46 -25.11 -7.52
C ASN A 175 2.55 -24.26 -6.86
N ILE A 176 2.33 -22.95 -6.75
CA ILE A 176 3.24 -22.03 -6.04
C ILE A 176 3.43 -22.41 -4.57
N GLU A 177 2.48 -23.13 -3.97
CA GLU A 177 2.52 -23.56 -2.56
C GLU A 177 3.30 -24.86 -2.35
N HIS A 178 3.68 -25.55 -3.42
CA HIS A 178 4.29 -26.88 -3.39
C HIS A 178 5.74 -26.87 -3.89
N PHE A 179 6.40 -25.70 -3.83
CA PHE A 179 7.78 -25.57 -4.26
C PHE A 179 8.72 -26.45 -3.42
N ASN A 180 9.55 -27.23 -4.11
CA ASN A 180 10.67 -27.89 -3.48
C ASN A 180 11.75 -26.84 -3.17
N MET A 181 11.97 -26.57 -1.88
CA MET A 181 12.97 -25.61 -1.42
C MET A 181 14.39 -26.19 -1.32
N SER A 182 14.68 -27.36 -1.91
CA SER A 182 16.06 -27.79 -2.18
C SER A 182 16.72 -26.99 -3.32
N ILE A 183 15.94 -26.14 -4.00
CA ILE A 183 16.36 -25.18 -5.02
C ILE A 183 15.70 -23.84 -4.74
N ASN A 184 16.27 -22.77 -5.29
CA ASN A 184 15.67 -21.44 -5.23
C ASN A 184 14.67 -21.26 -6.39
N TRP A 185 13.71 -20.37 -6.21
CA TRP A 185 12.69 -20.11 -7.23
C TRP A 185 12.66 -18.65 -7.67
N THR A 186 12.39 -18.43 -8.94
CA THR A 186 12.05 -17.11 -9.49
C THR A 186 10.68 -17.16 -10.11
N LEU A 187 9.81 -16.26 -9.67
CA LEU A 187 8.47 -16.08 -10.19
C LEU A 187 8.53 -15.21 -11.46
N LYS A 188 7.82 -15.60 -12.52
CA LYS A 188 7.71 -14.82 -13.76
C LYS A 188 6.26 -14.74 -14.21
N GLY A 189 5.67 -13.55 -14.12
CA GLY A 189 4.26 -13.32 -14.36
C GLY A 189 3.80 -12.01 -13.73
N TYR A 190 2.51 -11.70 -13.87
CA TYR A 190 1.89 -10.58 -13.20
C TYR A 190 1.29 -10.96 -11.85
N PHE A 191 0.87 -12.21 -11.65
CA PHE A 191 0.30 -12.73 -10.40
C PHE A 191 -0.89 -11.88 -9.91
N GLN A 192 -1.75 -11.51 -10.85
CA GLN A 192 -2.85 -10.56 -10.65
C GLN A 192 -4.08 -11.16 -9.93
N SER A 193 -3.87 -12.17 -9.09
CA SER A 193 -4.95 -12.74 -8.28
C SER A 193 -4.85 -12.30 -6.82
N TRP A 194 -5.97 -11.86 -6.24
CA TRP A 194 -6.05 -11.53 -4.82
C TRP A 194 -5.83 -12.76 -3.93
N ILE A 195 -6.12 -13.96 -4.46
CA ILE A 195 -5.96 -15.24 -3.76
C ILE A 195 -4.48 -15.51 -3.39
N TYR A 196 -3.52 -14.93 -4.11
CA TYR A 196 -2.11 -15.09 -3.75
C TYR A 196 -1.78 -14.51 -2.35
N PHE A 197 -2.55 -13.53 -1.86
CA PHE A 197 -2.23 -12.77 -0.65
C PHE A 197 -3.40 -12.49 0.31
N TYR A 198 -4.61 -12.99 0.04
CA TYR A 198 -5.78 -12.73 0.91
C TYR A 198 -5.63 -13.21 2.36
N LYS A 199 -4.82 -14.24 2.63
CA LYS A 199 -4.54 -14.68 4.01
C LYS A 199 -3.58 -13.76 4.75
N ASP A 200 -2.95 -12.85 4.02
CA ASP A 200 -1.84 -12.01 4.47
C ASP A 200 -2.16 -10.51 4.27
N GLU A 201 -3.45 -10.12 4.18
CA GLU A 201 -3.83 -8.74 3.88
C GLU A 201 -3.18 -7.72 4.82
N ASP A 202 -3.13 -8.02 6.12
CA ASP A 202 -2.51 -7.17 7.12
C ASP A 202 -1.04 -6.89 6.82
N LEU A 203 -0.30 -7.91 6.34
CA LEU A 203 1.08 -7.75 5.90
C LEU A 203 1.14 -6.85 4.67
N ILE A 204 0.29 -7.11 3.68
CA ILE A 204 0.28 -6.38 2.41
C ILE A 204 -0.14 -4.91 2.58
N ARG A 205 -1.16 -4.62 3.41
CA ARG A 205 -1.58 -3.24 3.75
C ARG A 205 -0.48 -2.48 4.48
N ARG A 206 0.31 -3.15 5.32
CA ARG A 206 1.48 -2.52 5.98
C ARG A 206 2.60 -2.25 4.99
N LEU A 207 2.85 -3.18 4.07
CA LEU A 207 3.87 -3.09 3.04
C LEU A 207 3.61 -1.91 2.11
N PHE A 208 2.36 -1.73 1.65
CA PHE A 208 1.97 -0.69 0.71
C PHE A 208 1.51 0.60 1.38
N LYS A 209 2.18 0.98 2.48
CA LYS A 209 2.08 2.35 3.01
C LYS A 209 2.99 3.27 2.18
N PHE A 210 2.38 4.24 1.52
CA PHE A 210 3.11 5.23 0.73
C PHE A 210 4.07 6.03 1.60
N SER A 211 5.19 6.44 1.00
CA SER A 211 6.14 7.35 1.64
C SER A 211 5.48 8.69 1.97
N PRO A 212 5.90 9.41 3.04
CA PRO A 212 5.23 10.63 3.49
C PRO A 212 5.06 11.71 2.42
N ASN A 213 6.02 11.85 1.51
CA ASN A 213 5.97 12.80 0.40
C ASN A 213 4.84 12.50 -0.62
N ILE A 214 4.30 11.29 -0.63
CA ILE A 214 3.16 10.88 -1.46
C ILE A 214 1.87 10.88 -0.63
N GLN A 215 1.92 10.35 0.59
CA GLN A 215 0.75 10.19 1.45
C GLN A 215 0.22 11.52 1.99
N GLU A 216 1.09 12.42 2.45
CA GLU A 216 0.65 13.67 3.11
C GLU A 216 -0.15 14.60 2.17
N PRO A 217 0.22 14.81 0.90
CA PRO A 217 -0.60 15.58 -0.04
C PRO A 217 -1.98 14.97 -0.27
N ALA A 218 -2.06 13.64 -0.40
CA ALA A 218 -3.30 12.89 -0.57
C ALA A 218 -4.21 13.05 0.65
N ASP A 219 -3.68 12.79 1.85
CA ASP A 219 -4.41 12.94 3.12
C ASP A 219 -4.94 14.36 3.28
N LYS A 220 -4.10 15.37 3.06
CA LYS A 220 -4.48 16.78 3.20
C LYS A 220 -5.62 17.14 2.25
N PHE A 221 -5.62 16.63 1.03
CA PHE A 221 -6.66 16.90 0.05
C PHE A 221 -7.99 16.26 0.43
N VAL A 222 -7.97 14.97 0.80
CA VAL A 222 -9.16 14.21 1.20
C VAL A 222 -9.76 14.76 2.51
N GLU A 223 -8.92 15.18 3.45
CA GLU A 223 -9.33 15.76 4.73
C GLU A 223 -10.20 17.02 4.56
N THR A 224 -10.00 17.80 3.48
CA THR A 224 -10.83 18.99 3.20
C THR A 224 -12.32 18.69 3.01
N PHE A 225 -12.64 17.46 2.61
CA PHE A 225 -14.00 16.96 2.45
C PHE A 225 -14.47 16.22 3.70
N ARG A 226 -13.57 15.46 4.33
CA ARG A 226 -13.85 14.73 5.58
C ARG A 226 -14.27 15.67 6.71
N LEU A 227 -13.60 16.81 6.84
CA LEU A 227 -13.96 17.89 7.80
C LEU A 227 -15.36 18.48 7.56
N LYS A 228 -15.95 18.27 6.37
CA LYS A 228 -17.32 18.67 6.03
C LYS A 228 -18.32 17.52 6.19
N ASN A 229 -17.92 16.47 6.91
CA ASN A 229 -18.70 15.26 7.18
C ASN A 229 -19.22 14.59 5.91
N LYS A 230 -18.41 14.58 4.85
CA LYS A 230 -18.76 13.97 3.56
C LYS A 230 -18.25 12.53 3.49
N THR A 231 -19.09 11.62 2.99
CA THR A 231 -18.64 10.33 2.45
C THR A 231 -17.85 10.60 1.17
N ILE A 232 -16.64 10.09 1.09
CA ILE A 232 -15.72 10.33 -0.03
C ILE A 232 -15.62 9.08 -0.88
N VAL A 233 -16.00 9.19 -2.15
CA VAL A 233 -15.90 8.10 -3.13
C VAL A 233 -14.83 8.45 -4.15
N GLY A 234 -13.74 7.70 -4.17
CA GLY A 234 -12.72 7.81 -5.20
C GLY A 234 -13.26 7.26 -6.53
N VAL A 235 -12.97 7.90 -7.64
CA VAL A 235 -13.34 7.42 -8.98
C VAL A 235 -12.09 7.40 -9.83
N HIS A 236 -11.60 6.21 -10.17
CA HIS A 236 -10.45 6.05 -11.04
C HIS A 236 -10.88 5.68 -12.45
N VAL A 237 -10.61 6.57 -13.42
CA VAL A 237 -10.93 6.38 -14.83
C VAL A 237 -9.65 6.18 -15.65
N ARG A 238 -9.42 4.98 -16.15
CA ARG A 238 -8.29 4.61 -17.00
C ARG A 238 -8.66 4.69 -18.48
N ARG A 239 -7.95 5.51 -19.25
CA ARG A 239 -8.09 5.65 -20.70
C ARG A 239 -6.74 5.50 -21.38
N GLY A 240 -5.97 6.58 -21.53
CA GLY A 240 -4.61 6.60 -22.07
C GLY A 240 -4.26 5.46 -23.04
N ASP A 241 -3.32 4.60 -22.64
CA ASP A 241 -2.82 3.49 -23.46
C ASP A 241 -3.85 2.38 -23.74
N MET A 242 -4.93 2.30 -22.98
CA MET A 242 -6.02 1.34 -23.24
C MET A 242 -6.63 1.56 -24.62
N LEU A 243 -6.58 2.80 -25.13
CA LEU A 243 -7.16 3.20 -26.42
C LEU A 243 -6.25 2.91 -27.63
N THR A 244 -5.04 2.38 -27.41
CA THR A 244 -4.15 2.03 -28.53
C THR A 244 -4.69 0.84 -29.31
N ASP A 245 -4.48 0.82 -30.64
CA ASP A 245 -4.93 -0.27 -31.51
C ASP A 245 -4.44 -1.65 -31.03
N PHE A 246 -3.21 -1.71 -30.52
CA PHE A 246 -2.64 -2.93 -29.97
C PHE A 246 -3.43 -3.43 -28.76
N ASN A 247 -3.67 -2.57 -27.76
CA ASN A 247 -4.41 -2.94 -26.56
C ASN A 247 -5.89 -3.25 -26.88
N GLN A 248 -6.52 -2.49 -27.77
CA GLN A 248 -7.88 -2.77 -28.21
C GLN A 248 -8.01 -4.14 -28.89
N LYS A 249 -7.01 -4.56 -29.70
CA LYS A 249 -6.97 -5.90 -30.31
C LYS A 249 -6.86 -7.01 -29.27
N LEU A 250 -6.02 -6.83 -28.24
CA LEU A 250 -5.86 -7.81 -27.17
C LEU A 250 -7.11 -7.95 -26.29
N GLY A 251 -7.95 -6.91 -26.22
CA GLY A 251 -9.18 -6.94 -25.41
C GLY A 251 -9.26 -5.91 -24.30
N TYR A 252 -8.32 -4.96 -24.24
CA TYR A 252 -8.41 -3.87 -23.28
C TYR A 252 -9.66 -3.02 -23.56
N ALA A 253 -10.52 -2.89 -22.56
CA ALA A 253 -11.74 -2.09 -22.62
C ALA A 253 -11.63 -0.85 -21.73
N THR A 254 -12.35 0.21 -22.07
CA THR A 254 -12.48 1.41 -21.23
C THR A 254 -13.92 1.57 -20.78
N ALA A 255 -14.10 2.10 -19.57
CA ALA A 255 -15.42 2.28 -19.01
C ALA A 255 -16.26 3.27 -19.83
N THR A 256 -17.56 2.98 -19.90
CA THR A 256 -18.51 3.83 -20.60
C THR A 256 -18.99 4.99 -19.70
N PRO A 257 -19.48 6.10 -20.28
CA PRO A 257 -20.17 7.13 -19.49
C PRO A 257 -21.38 6.59 -18.74
N SER A 258 -22.06 5.57 -19.29
CA SER A 258 -23.21 4.92 -18.66
C SER A 258 -22.81 4.19 -17.39
N TYR A 259 -21.74 3.40 -17.43
CA TYR A 259 -21.14 2.76 -16.25
C TYR A 259 -20.85 3.80 -15.16
N LEU A 260 -20.09 4.84 -15.49
CA LEU A 260 -19.72 5.86 -14.51
C LEU A 260 -20.96 6.52 -13.87
N HIS A 261 -21.97 6.84 -14.69
CA HIS A 261 -23.21 7.41 -14.18
C HIS A 261 -23.95 6.44 -13.25
N LYS A 262 -24.08 5.16 -13.62
CA LYS A 262 -24.75 4.14 -12.80
C LYS A 262 -24.02 3.93 -11.48
N SER A 263 -22.70 3.76 -11.51
CA SER A 263 -21.87 3.55 -10.31
C SER A 263 -21.92 4.76 -9.37
N MET A 264 -21.90 5.99 -9.90
CA MET A 264 -22.06 7.19 -9.07
C MET A 264 -23.48 7.32 -8.53
N THR A 265 -24.51 6.95 -9.29
CA THR A 265 -25.90 6.93 -8.80
C THR A 265 -26.07 5.94 -7.64
N TYR A 266 -25.50 4.74 -7.74
CA TYR A 266 -25.52 3.74 -6.67
C TYR A 266 -25.04 4.33 -5.32
N PHE A 267 -23.92 5.05 -5.32
CA PHE A 267 -23.41 5.67 -4.10
C PHE A 267 -24.23 6.88 -3.63
N ARG A 268 -24.82 7.65 -4.56
CA ARG A 268 -25.73 8.76 -4.22
C ARG A 268 -27.02 8.27 -3.55
N GLU A 269 -27.52 7.10 -3.94
CA GLU A 269 -28.69 6.49 -3.32
C GLU A 269 -28.38 5.96 -1.91
N LYS A 270 -27.13 5.53 -1.67
CA LYS A 270 -26.67 5.03 -0.37
C LYS A 270 -26.30 6.13 0.63
N TYR A 271 -25.78 7.26 0.15
CA TYR A 271 -25.21 8.32 1.01
C TYR A 271 -25.75 9.71 0.64
N SER A 272 -26.31 10.40 1.63
CA SER A 272 -26.94 11.73 1.45
C SER A 272 -25.95 12.90 1.40
N ASN A 273 -24.76 12.78 2.00
CA ASN A 273 -23.71 13.81 1.96
C ASN A 273 -22.42 13.25 1.38
N ILE A 274 -22.37 13.14 0.05
CA ILE A 274 -21.27 12.51 -0.68
C ILE A 274 -20.38 13.55 -1.40
N ILE A 275 -19.16 13.14 -1.75
CA ILE A 275 -18.31 13.73 -2.79
C ILE A 275 -17.64 12.61 -3.59
N PHE A 276 -17.52 12.82 -4.89
CA PHE A 276 -16.71 12.01 -5.79
C PHE A 276 -15.39 12.73 -6.08
N ILE A 277 -14.29 12.03 -5.90
CA ILE A 277 -12.94 12.51 -6.25
C ILE A 277 -12.45 11.73 -7.46
N ILE A 278 -12.38 12.39 -8.63
CA ILE A 278 -12.10 11.76 -9.91
C ILE A 278 -10.60 11.88 -10.25
N ALA A 279 -9.90 10.74 -10.32
CA ALA A 279 -8.53 10.62 -10.83
C ALA A 279 -8.54 9.92 -12.21
N SER A 280 -7.75 10.42 -13.15
CA SER A 280 -7.70 9.86 -14.50
C SER A 280 -6.42 10.26 -15.22
N ASP A 281 -5.97 9.42 -16.15
CA ASP A 281 -4.96 9.78 -17.15
C ASP A 281 -5.56 10.57 -18.34
N ASP A 282 -6.87 10.83 -18.32
CA ASP A 282 -7.61 11.65 -19.29
C ASP A 282 -8.73 12.44 -18.59
N ILE A 283 -8.32 13.46 -17.80
CA ILE A 283 -9.25 14.35 -17.08
C ILE A 283 -10.16 15.13 -18.04
N SER A 284 -9.71 15.43 -19.26
CA SER A 284 -10.52 16.14 -20.26
C SER A 284 -11.75 15.30 -20.62
N TRP A 285 -11.54 14.03 -20.99
CA TRP A 285 -12.65 13.14 -21.29
C TRP A 285 -13.59 12.97 -20.09
N CYS A 286 -13.06 12.91 -18.87
CA CYS A 286 -13.89 12.83 -17.67
C CYS A 286 -14.80 14.06 -17.51
N LYS A 287 -14.32 15.27 -17.79
CA LYS A 287 -15.13 16.50 -17.74
C LYS A 287 -16.24 16.52 -18.79
N ASP A 288 -16.00 15.92 -19.95
CA ASP A 288 -16.98 15.86 -21.04
C ASP A 288 -18.06 14.80 -20.81
N ASN A 289 -17.75 13.74 -20.05
CA ASN A 289 -18.62 12.56 -19.91
C ASN A 289 -19.23 12.38 -18.52
N ILE A 290 -18.60 12.91 -17.47
CA ILE A 290 -19.14 12.93 -16.12
C ILE A 290 -19.88 14.25 -15.94
N LYS A 291 -21.21 14.19 -15.78
CA LYS A 291 -22.05 15.37 -15.57
C LYS A 291 -21.45 16.24 -14.48
N ILE A 292 -21.24 17.53 -14.77
CA ILE A 292 -20.82 18.50 -13.77
C ILE A 292 -21.94 18.60 -12.74
N ASN A 293 -21.65 18.18 -11.52
CA ASN A 293 -22.54 18.24 -10.39
C ASN A 293 -21.76 18.76 -9.17
N TYR A 294 -22.47 19.31 -8.18
CA TYR A 294 -21.85 19.92 -7.01
C TYR A 294 -21.04 18.94 -6.15
N ASP A 295 -21.26 17.64 -6.36
CA ASP A 295 -20.62 16.54 -5.65
C ASP A 295 -19.39 15.97 -6.38
N ASN A 296 -18.91 16.57 -7.48
CA ASN A 296 -17.78 16.05 -8.26
C ASN A 296 -16.56 16.96 -8.18
N VAL A 297 -15.40 16.40 -7.85
CA VAL A 297 -14.10 17.10 -7.84
C VAL A 297 -13.07 16.30 -8.61
N PHE A 298 -12.39 16.93 -9.55
CA PHE A 298 -11.28 16.31 -10.28
C PHE A 298 -9.98 16.46 -9.50
N SER A 299 -9.16 15.41 -9.49
CA SER A 299 -7.80 15.47 -8.98
C SER A 299 -7.02 16.58 -9.68
N LYS A 300 -6.14 17.22 -8.90
CA LYS A 300 -5.25 18.29 -9.36
C LYS A 300 -3.78 17.86 -9.30
N PHE A 301 -3.53 16.60 -8.98
CA PHE A 301 -2.18 16.08 -8.84
C PHE A 301 -1.65 15.71 -10.22
N ASP A 302 -0.46 16.21 -10.54
CA ASP A 302 0.28 15.79 -11.73
C ASP A 302 1.05 14.48 -11.49
N ASP A 303 1.18 14.07 -10.22
CA ASP A 303 1.85 12.83 -9.82
C ASP A 303 0.83 11.69 -9.62
N PRO A 304 0.83 10.65 -10.48
CA PRO A 304 -0.08 9.52 -10.35
C PRO A 304 0.13 8.73 -9.04
N LEU A 305 1.29 8.83 -8.38
CA LEU A 305 1.48 8.18 -7.08
C LEU A 305 0.60 8.81 -6.00
N VAL A 306 0.45 10.14 -6.05
CA VAL A 306 -0.43 10.88 -5.13
C VAL A 306 -1.89 10.55 -5.43
N ASP A 307 -2.26 10.37 -6.71
CA ASP A 307 -3.61 9.91 -7.07
C ASP A 307 -3.93 8.52 -6.48
N MET A 308 -2.99 7.56 -6.55
CA MET A 308 -3.22 6.24 -5.94
C MET A 308 -3.35 6.33 -4.41
N ALA A 309 -2.49 7.12 -3.77
CA ALA A 309 -2.56 7.34 -2.32
C ALA A 309 -3.88 8.03 -1.92
N MET A 310 -4.36 8.98 -2.72
CA MET A 310 -5.65 9.64 -2.53
C MET A 310 -6.82 8.65 -2.64
N LEU A 311 -6.81 7.77 -3.66
CA LEU A 311 -7.82 6.72 -3.79
C LEU A 311 -7.81 5.79 -2.56
N SER A 312 -6.62 5.42 -2.06
CA SER A 312 -6.46 4.52 -0.90
C SER A 312 -6.97 5.05 0.43
N VAL A 313 -7.29 6.34 0.54
CA VAL A 313 -7.84 6.96 1.76
C VAL A 313 -9.27 7.49 1.58
N CYS A 314 -9.89 7.21 0.44
CA CYS A 314 -11.32 7.39 0.23
C CYS A 314 -12.11 6.36 1.05
N ASP A 315 -13.39 6.64 1.33
CA ASP A 315 -14.26 5.70 2.06
C ASP A 315 -14.73 4.55 1.15
N HIS A 316 -14.94 4.83 -0.14
CA HIS A 316 -15.32 3.86 -1.16
C HIS A 316 -14.62 4.19 -2.48
N VAL A 317 -14.59 3.23 -3.43
CA VAL A 317 -13.93 3.47 -4.72
C VAL A 317 -14.71 2.88 -5.89
N ILE A 318 -14.91 3.68 -6.94
CA ILE A 318 -15.33 3.24 -8.26
C ILE A 318 -14.07 3.09 -9.11
N ILE A 319 -13.85 1.91 -9.68
CA ILE A 319 -12.71 1.64 -10.55
C ILE A 319 -13.18 1.29 -11.96
N THR A 320 -12.36 1.67 -12.95
CA THR A 320 -12.48 1.13 -14.31
C THR A 320 -11.48 -0.03 -14.48
N SER A 321 -10.91 -0.16 -15.68
CA SER A 321 -9.92 -1.19 -16.00
C SER A 321 -8.53 -0.93 -15.43
N GLY A 322 -7.78 -2.02 -15.20
CA GLY A 322 -6.35 -2.00 -14.88
C GLY A 322 -6.01 -2.00 -13.39
N THR A 323 -4.76 -2.30 -13.08
CA THR A 323 -4.29 -2.57 -11.70
C THR A 323 -4.09 -1.34 -10.83
N PHE A 324 -4.01 -0.14 -11.42
CA PHE A 324 -3.83 1.09 -10.65
C PHE A 324 -5.05 1.38 -9.75
N GLY A 325 -6.25 1.41 -10.35
CA GLY A 325 -7.50 1.59 -9.62
C GLY A 325 -7.74 0.44 -8.65
N TRP A 326 -7.44 -0.79 -9.08
CA TRP A 326 -7.56 -1.99 -8.26
C TRP A 326 -6.84 -1.85 -6.91
N TRP A 327 -5.57 -1.43 -6.91
CA TRP A 327 -4.82 -1.22 -5.67
C TRP A 327 -5.31 -0.04 -4.84
N GLY A 328 -5.70 1.06 -5.50
CA GLY A 328 -6.34 2.19 -4.79
C GLY A 328 -7.60 1.76 -4.04
N ALA A 329 -8.45 0.96 -4.68
CA ALA A 329 -9.69 0.43 -4.10
C ALA A 329 -9.43 -0.60 -2.99
N TRP A 330 -8.55 -1.57 -3.23
CA TRP A 330 -8.21 -2.60 -2.26
C TRP A 330 -7.64 -1.98 -0.97
N LEU A 331 -6.77 -0.98 -1.09
CA LEU A 331 -6.19 -0.27 0.06
C LEU A 331 -7.22 0.58 0.82
N ALA A 332 -8.21 1.18 0.13
CA ALA A 332 -9.29 1.95 0.76
C ALA A 332 -10.16 1.09 1.68
N GLY A 333 -10.48 -0.14 1.26
CA GLY A 333 -11.13 -1.15 2.11
C GLY A 333 -12.62 -0.95 2.40
N GLY A 334 -13.28 0.03 1.76
CA GLY A 334 -14.75 0.10 1.73
C GLY A 334 -15.35 -0.52 0.48
N ASP A 335 -16.65 -0.28 0.24
CA ASP A 335 -17.33 -0.77 -0.97
C ASP A 335 -16.58 -0.36 -2.25
N VAL A 336 -16.44 -1.32 -3.16
CA VAL A 336 -15.82 -1.14 -4.47
C VAL A 336 -16.81 -1.49 -5.57
N VAL A 337 -16.96 -0.59 -6.53
CA VAL A 337 -17.68 -0.86 -7.79
C VAL A 337 -16.67 -0.93 -8.92
N TYR A 338 -16.66 -2.02 -9.69
CA TYR A 338 -15.75 -2.23 -10.81
C TYR A 338 -16.46 -2.32 -12.16
N PHE A 339 -15.74 -1.95 -13.21
CA PHE A 339 -16.25 -2.02 -14.58
C PHE A 339 -16.20 -3.46 -15.09
N GLU A 340 -17.37 -4.08 -15.22
CA GLU A 340 -17.52 -5.49 -15.61
C GLU A 340 -17.19 -5.71 -17.09
N GLY A 341 -17.29 -4.67 -17.92
CA GLY A 341 -16.92 -4.74 -19.34
C GLY A 341 -15.41 -4.83 -19.63
N TYR A 342 -14.55 -5.02 -18.62
CA TYR A 342 -13.13 -5.30 -18.79
C TYR A 342 -12.76 -6.71 -18.30
N PRO A 343 -12.05 -7.51 -19.13
CA PRO A 343 -11.69 -7.26 -20.52
C PRO A 343 -12.91 -7.34 -21.44
N ARG A 344 -12.75 -6.93 -22.71
CA ARG A 344 -13.82 -7.03 -23.69
C ARG A 344 -14.19 -8.50 -23.90
N SER A 345 -15.45 -8.85 -23.73
CA SER A 345 -15.96 -10.21 -23.94
C SER A 345 -15.52 -10.81 -25.29
N GLY A 346 -15.05 -12.05 -25.26
CA GLY A 346 -14.55 -12.81 -26.40
C GLY A 346 -13.13 -12.46 -26.85
N SER A 347 -12.44 -11.54 -26.18
CA SER A 347 -11.06 -11.16 -26.50
C SER A 347 -10.00 -12.18 -26.03
N GLU A 348 -8.75 -12.00 -26.44
CA GLU A 348 -7.63 -12.83 -25.99
C GLU A 348 -7.45 -12.76 -24.47
N ILE A 349 -7.53 -11.55 -23.89
CA ILE A 349 -7.41 -11.36 -22.45
C ILE A 349 -8.59 -12.03 -21.73
N ASP A 350 -9.82 -11.87 -22.24
CA ASP A 350 -11.03 -12.50 -21.67
C ASP A 350 -10.90 -14.03 -21.60
N GLN A 351 -10.40 -14.66 -22.66
CA GLN A 351 -10.21 -16.11 -22.71
C GLN A 351 -9.12 -16.62 -21.76
N GLY A 352 -8.12 -15.78 -21.45
CA GLY A 352 -7.01 -16.13 -20.56
C GLY A 352 -7.18 -15.69 -19.12
N MET A 353 -8.20 -14.87 -18.81
CA MET A 353 -8.38 -14.23 -17.51
C MET A 353 -9.38 -14.98 -16.63
N CYS A 354 -9.07 -15.10 -15.34
CA CYS A 354 -10.02 -15.56 -14.34
C CYS A 354 -10.58 -14.36 -13.58
N HIS A 355 -11.85 -14.02 -13.82
CA HIS A 355 -12.47 -12.83 -13.24
C HIS A 355 -12.63 -12.91 -11.72
N GLU A 356 -13.03 -14.09 -11.23
CA GLU A 356 -13.27 -14.37 -9.81
C GLU A 356 -11.98 -14.31 -8.98
N ASP A 357 -10.86 -14.62 -9.62
CA ASP A 357 -9.54 -14.55 -9.01
C ASP A 357 -8.95 -13.14 -9.08
N TYR A 358 -9.42 -12.29 -10.00
CA TYR A 358 -8.98 -10.90 -10.14
C TYR A 358 -9.73 -9.95 -9.21
N TYR A 359 -11.07 -10.02 -9.19
CA TYR A 359 -11.91 -9.17 -8.34
C TYR A 359 -12.33 -9.93 -7.08
N PRO A 360 -12.08 -9.38 -5.87
CA PRO A 360 -12.61 -9.95 -4.64
C PRO A 360 -14.13 -10.10 -4.68
N PRO A 361 -14.70 -11.18 -4.10
CA PRO A 361 -16.12 -11.50 -4.22
C PRO A 361 -17.06 -10.47 -3.57
N GLU A 362 -16.55 -9.63 -2.68
CA GLU A 362 -17.30 -8.53 -2.06
C GLU A 362 -17.39 -7.27 -2.94
N TRP A 363 -16.67 -7.23 -4.07
CA TRP A 363 -16.74 -6.10 -5.00
C TRP A 363 -17.92 -6.24 -5.95
N ILE A 364 -18.47 -5.10 -6.37
CA ILE A 364 -19.72 -5.03 -7.13
C ILE A 364 -19.40 -4.74 -8.60
N GLY A 365 -19.68 -5.71 -9.48
CA GLY A 365 -19.60 -5.53 -10.93
C GLY A 365 -20.78 -4.71 -11.47
N MET A 366 -20.51 -3.76 -12.37
CA MET A 366 -21.54 -3.04 -13.13
C MET A 366 -21.09 -2.80 -14.59
N GLU A 367 -22.07 -2.72 -15.49
CA GLU A 367 -21.90 -2.39 -16.93
C GLU A 367 -22.47 -1.02 -17.34
#